data_AF-A0A6N7YSJ8-F1
#
_entry.id   AF-A0A6N7YSJ8-F1
#
_cell.length_a   1.000
_cell.length_b   1.000
_cell.length_c   1.000
_cell.angle_alpha   90.00
_cell.angle_beta   90.00
_cell.angle_gamma   90.00
#
_symmetry.space_group_name_H-M   'P 1'
#
loop_
_entity.id
_entity.type
_entity.pdbx_description
1 polymer ?
#
loop_
_entity_poly.entity_id
_entity_poly.type
_entity_poly.pdbx_seq_one_letter_code
_entity_poly.pdbx_strand_id
1 'polypeptide(L)'
;MVAEQHASVLPETIYEHLRSSIIGQEVAPGSAVTESTVAARFGVARQTAKVAIERLVAEGLLRREKHKAARVPELTAAEIADLYESRVVVESAAVARLKGIPAAALAAHRALIEAGADYAHQDIAFHRALVAGQSSSRLARMHALIMGEVELCIGQVQAAHLLSANDVAEQHQGILDAILAGDSDRAARLTSEHIAVSRDRLLAHIDS
;
A
#
# COMPACT_ATOMS: atom_id res chain seq x y z
N MET A 1 0.30 22.47 40.75
CA MET A 1 1.18 21.43 40.18
C MET A 1 0.34 20.62 39.22
N VAL A 2 0.50 20.89 37.92
CA VAL A 2 -0.27 20.26 36.84
C VAL A 2 0.31 18.87 36.60
N ALA A 3 -0.53 17.84 36.72
CA ALA A 3 -0.18 16.52 36.23
C ALA A 3 -0.21 16.57 34.70
N GLU A 4 0.95 16.43 34.06
CA GLU A 4 1.04 16.25 32.62
C GLU A 4 0.35 14.93 32.25
N GLN A 5 -0.84 15.05 31.67
CA GLN A 5 -1.49 13.95 30.98
C GLN A 5 -0.63 13.59 29.76
N HIS A 6 0.12 12.49 29.86
CA HIS A 6 0.59 11.79 28.67
C HIS A 6 -0.66 11.38 27.88
N ALA A 7 -0.98 12.12 26.82
CA ALA A 7 -1.94 11.67 25.83
C ALA A 7 -1.48 10.28 25.36
N SER A 8 -2.24 9.22 25.66
CA SER A 8 -1.87 7.88 25.24
C SER A 8 -1.89 7.88 23.71
N VAL A 9 -0.71 7.89 23.09
CA VAL A 9 -0.63 7.61 21.66
C VAL A 9 -1.19 6.21 21.47
N LEU A 10 -2.32 6.12 20.77
CA LEU A 10 -2.99 4.86 20.54
C LEU A 10 -2.07 3.98 19.67
N PRO A 11 -2.03 2.65 19.87
CA PRO A 11 -1.31 1.74 18.98
C PRO A 11 -1.60 1.99 17.50
N GLU A 12 -2.83 2.44 17.17
CA GLU A 12 -3.23 2.84 15.81
C GLU A 12 -2.37 3.97 15.26
N THR A 13 -2.18 5.06 16.01
CA THR A 13 -1.41 6.22 15.58
C THR A 13 0.06 5.84 15.34
N ILE A 14 0.62 4.96 16.18
CA ILE A 14 1.98 4.45 15.99
C ILE A 14 2.07 3.63 14.70
N TYR A 15 1.10 2.74 14.49
CA TYR A 15 1.01 1.92 13.29
C TYR A 15 0.90 2.79 12.03
N GLU A 16 -0.01 3.75 12.00
CA GLU A 16 -0.21 4.67 10.86
C GLU A 16 1.05 5.47 10.55
N HIS A 17 1.71 6.00 11.60
CA HIS A 17 2.95 6.76 11.44
C HIS A 17 4.07 5.87 10.87
N LEU A 18 4.27 4.68 11.43
CA LEU A 18 5.29 3.74 10.96
C LEU A 18 5.02 3.29 9.53
N ARG A 19 3.77 2.97 9.20
CA ARG A 19 3.37 2.61 7.83
C ARG A 19 3.67 3.75 6.86
N SER A 20 3.30 4.98 7.21
CA SER A 20 3.60 6.16 6.39
C SER A 20 5.10 6.35 6.18
N SER A 21 5.90 6.28 7.25
CA SER A 21 7.37 6.39 7.16
C SER A 21 8.00 5.27 6.33
N ILE A 22 7.46 4.05 6.36
CA ILE A 22 7.94 2.93 5.55
C ILE A 22 7.60 3.13 4.07
N ILE A 23 6.33 3.46 3.75
CA ILE A 23 5.88 3.67 2.36
C ILE A 23 6.60 4.88 1.75
N GLY A 24 6.72 5.98 2.50
CA GLY A 24 7.45 7.19 2.10
C GLY A 24 8.97 7.04 2.07
N GLN A 25 9.51 5.84 2.30
CA GLN A 25 10.95 5.53 2.27
C GLN A 25 11.79 6.29 3.32
N GLU A 26 11.17 6.88 4.36
CA GLU A 26 11.90 7.41 5.53
C GLU A 26 12.56 6.27 6.34
N VAL A 27 11.93 5.08 6.32
CA VAL A 27 12.49 3.83 6.83
C VAL A 27 12.75 2.92 5.63
N ALA A 28 13.98 2.95 5.13
CA ALA A 28 14.38 2.25 3.92
C ALA A 28 14.24 0.71 4.02
N PRO A 29 14.11 -0.01 2.89
CA PRO A 29 14.25 -1.46 2.83
C PRO A 29 15.47 -1.98 3.60
N GLY A 30 15.32 -3.12 4.28
CA GLY A 30 16.36 -3.74 5.12
C GLY A 30 16.49 -3.13 6.53
N SER A 31 15.96 -1.93 6.76
CA SER A 31 16.04 -1.24 8.05
C SER A 31 15.35 -2.03 9.16
N ALA A 32 15.99 -2.09 10.33
CA ALA A 32 15.42 -2.70 11.52
C ALA A 32 14.46 -1.75 12.25
N VAL A 33 13.27 -2.25 12.57
CA VAL A 33 12.26 -1.59 13.40
C VAL A 33 12.17 -2.35 14.72
N THR A 34 12.66 -1.75 15.80
CA THR A 34 12.71 -2.39 17.13
C THR A 34 11.66 -1.79 18.07
N GLU A 35 11.13 -2.62 18.97
CA GLU A 35 10.21 -2.16 20.02
C GLU A 35 10.83 -1.03 20.86
N SER A 36 12.14 -1.11 21.14
CA SER A 36 12.87 -0.09 21.90
C SER A 36 12.97 1.25 21.18
N THR A 37 13.28 1.25 19.88
CA THR A 37 13.42 2.49 19.10
C THR A 37 12.06 3.15 18.88
N VAL A 38 11.03 2.35 18.62
CA VAL A 38 9.65 2.83 18.50
C VAL A 38 9.14 3.37 19.84
N ALA A 39 9.32 2.63 20.94
CA ALA A 39 8.91 3.08 22.27
C ALA A 39 9.54 4.43 22.66
N ALA A 40 10.84 4.60 22.40
CA ALA A 40 11.56 5.84 22.65
C ALA A 40 11.07 6.98 21.75
N ARG A 41 10.87 6.74 20.45
CA ARG A 41 10.41 7.76 19.48
C ARG A 41 9.03 8.32 19.84
N PHE A 42 8.11 7.46 20.26
CA PHE A 42 6.71 7.84 20.52
C PHE A 42 6.40 8.08 22.00
N GLY A 43 7.37 7.91 22.91
CA GLY A 43 7.15 8.12 24.35
C GLY A 43 6.15 7.13 24.97
N VAL A 44 6.19 5.87 24.54
CA VAL A 44 5.22 4.82 24.93
C VAL A 44 5.91 3.58 25.51
N ALA A 45 5.14 2.70 26.16
CA ALA A 45 5.64 1.42 26.64
C ALA A 45 6.03 0.49 25.47
N ARG A 46 7.04 -0.37 25.69
CA ARG A 46 7.48 -1.38 24.70
C ARG A 46 6.36 -2.30 24.23
N GLN A 47 5.42 -2.66 25.11
CA GLN A 47 4.27 -3.49 24.75
C GLN A 47 3.34 -2.79 23.75
N THR A 48 3.15 -1.47 23.87
CA THR A 48 2.36 -0.67 22.91
C THR A 48 3.06 -0.63 21.56
N ALA A 49 4.38 -0.37 21.55
CA ALA A 49 5.19 -0.42 20.34
C ALA A 49 5.16 -1.80 19.66
N LYS A 50 5.22 -2.87 20.47
CA LYS A 50 5.12 -4.25 20.00
C LYS A 50 3.82 -4.48 19.24
N VAL A 51 2.67 -4.08 19.78
CA VAL A 51 1.37 -4.27 19.11
C VAL A 51 1.35 -3.64 17.72
N ALA A 52 1.88 -2.41 17.57
CA ALA A 52 1.97 -1.75 16.27
C ALA A 52 2.91 -2.49 15.30
N ILE A 53 4.08 -2.94 15.78
CA ILE A 53 5.04 -3.72 14.98
C ILE A 53 4.46 -5.06 14.55
N GLU A 54 3.78 -5.80 15.43
CA GLU A 54 3.14 -7.08 15.11
C GLU A 54 2.09 -6.94 14.01
N ARG A 55 1.35 -5.84 14.01
CA ARG A 55 0.38 -5.56 12.95
C ARG A 55 1.06 -5.32 11.61
N LEU A 56 2.12 -4.50 11.57
CA LEU A 56 2.92 -4.31 10.35
C LEU A 56 3.53 -5.63 9.85
N VAL A 57 3.91 -6.53 10.77
CA VAL A 57 4.38 -7.88 10.42
C VAL A 57 3.25 -8.72 9.83
N ALA A 58 2.06 -8.69 10.43
CA ALA A 58 0.90 -9.43 9.94
C ALA A 58 0.41 -8.95 8.56
N GLU A 59 0.65 -7.69 8.22
CA GLU A 59 0.29 -7.10 6.94
C GLU A 59 1.40 -7.20 5.88
N GLY A 60 2.60 -7.67 6.24
CA GLY A 60 3.73 -7.84 5.30
C GLY A 60 4.60 -6.59 5.09
N LEU A 61 4.29 -5.46 5.74
CA LEU A 61 5.13 -4.25 5.72
C LEU A 61 6.45 -4.44 6.49
N LEU A 62 6.49 -5.41 7.41
CA LEU A 62 7.69 -5.86 8.10
C LEU A 62 7.79 -7.38 8.03
N ARG A 63 9.00 -7.92 7.93
CA ARG A 63 9.30 -9.35 8.12
C ARG A 63 10.09 -9.52 9.42
N ARG A 64 9.82 -10.58 10.17
CA ARG A 64 10.53 -10.87 11.43
C ARG A 64 10.89 -12.34 11.56
N GLU A 65 12.19 -12.59 11.65
CA GLU A 65 12.72 -13.90 12.02
C GLU A 65 12.68 -14.11 13.54
N LYS A 66 12.67 -15.38 13.94
CA LYS A 66 12.65 -15.77 15.35
C LYS A 66 13.82 -15.12 16.11
N HIS A 67 13.51 -14.45 17.22
CA HIS A 67 14.48 -13.75 18.09
C HIS A 67 15.24 -12.59 17.44
N LYS A 68 14.82 -12.10 16.26
CA LYS A 68 15.42 -10.92 15.62
C LYS A 68 14.44 -9.74 15.62
N ALA A 69 14.98 -8.54 15.38
CA ALA A 69 14.16 -7.36 15.12
C ALA A 69 13.33 -7.54 13.84
N ALA A 70 12.17 -6.90 13.79
CA ALA A 70 11.41 -6.77 12.55
C ALA A 70 12.19 -5.88 11.57
N ARG A 71 12.10 -6.16 10.27
CA ARG A 71 12.79 -5.41 9.21
C ARG A 71 11.84 -5.10 8.07
N VAL A 72 12.05 -3.96 7.42
CA VAL A 72 11.39 -3.66 6.14
C VAL A 72 11.90 -4.66 5.10
N PRO A 73 11.02 -5.40 4.40
CA PRO A 73 11.42 -6.35 3.36
C PRO A 73 12.26 -5.72 2.25
N GLU A 74 13.26 -6.46 1.79
CA GLU A 74 13.98 -6.22 0.53
C GLU A 74 13.52 -7.29 -0.45
N LEU A 75 12.66 -6.91 -1.39
CA LEU A 75 12.10 -7.86 -2.36
C LEU A 75 13.04 -8.01 -3.55
N THR A 76 13.32 -9.25 -3.92
CA THR A 76 14.04 -9.58 -5.14
C THR A 76 13.19 -9.31 -6.38
N ALA A 77 13.82 -9.17 -7.56
CA ALA A 77 13.10 -9.05 -8.83
C ALA A 77 12.09 -10.19 -9.06
N ALA A 78 12.43 -11.42 -8.66
CA ALA A 78 11.55 -12.57 -8.74
C ALA A 78 10.33 -12.46 -7.80
N GLU A 79 10.54 -12.01 -6.55
CA GLU A 79 9.43 -11.76 -5.62
C GLU A 79 8.52 -10.63 -6.11
N ILE A 80 9.06 -9.55 -6.68
CA ILE A 80 8.27 -8.44 -7.25
C ILE A 80 7.43 -8.93 -8.43
N ALA A 81 8.01 -9.72 -9.33
CA ALA A 81 7.28 -10.28 -10.47
C ALA A 81 6.09 -11.14 -10.02
N ASP A 82 6.33 -12.09 -9.10
CA ASP A 82 5.31 -12.98 -8.53
C ASP A 82 4.21 -12.22 -7.77
N LEU A 83 4.60 -11.23 -6.97
CA LEU A 83 3.69 -10.36 -6.23
C LEU A 83 2.74 -9.60 -7.16
N TYR A 84 3.27 -9.00 -8.23
CA TYR A 84 2.48 -8.23 -9.18
C TYR A 84 1.59 -9.13 -10.04
N GLU A 85 2.02 -10.34 -10.41
CA GLU A 85 1.16 -11.34 -11.07
C GLU A 85 -0.03 -11.71 -10.18
N SER A 86 0.23 -11.97 -8.89
CA SER A 86 -0.83 -12.23 -7.90
C SER A 86 -1.79 -11.05 -7.73
N ARG A 87 -1.24 -9.81 -7.69
CA ARG A 87 -2.02 -8.58 -7.62
C ARG A 87 -2.96 -8.42 -8.82
N VAL A 88 -2.47 -8.63 -10.03
CA VAL A 88 -3.27 -8.57 -11.27
C VAL A 88 -4.46 -9.51 -11.20
N VAL A 89 -4.24 -10.77 -10.79
CA VAL A 89 -5.31 -11.78 -10.67
C VAL A 89 -6.40 -11.32 -9.70
N VAL A 90 -6.00 -10.78 -8.54
CA VAL A 90 -6.95 -10.37 -7.50
C VAL A 90 -7.70 -9.09 -7.89
N GLU A 91 -6.99 -8.04 -8.28
CA GLU A 91 -7.58 -6.72 -8.52
C GLU A 91 -8.44 -6.70 -9.79
N SER A 92 -7.98 -7.30 -10.89
CA SER A 92 -8.76 -7.36 -12.14
C SER A 92 -10.06 -8.15 -11.94
N ALA A 93 -10.01 -9.24 -11.18
CA ALA A 93 -11.19 -10.04 -10.87
C ALA A 93 -12.15 -9.33 -9.89
N ALA A 94 -11.64 -8.44 -9.03
CA ALA A 94 -12.48 -7.61 -8.17
C ALA A 94 -13.16 -6.50 -8.97
N VAL A 95 -12.41 -5.80 -9.83
CA VAL A 95 -12.90 -4.72 -10.69
C VAL A 95 -13.98 -5.22 -11.66
N ALA A 96 -13.79 -6.37 -12.29
CA ALA A 96 -14.79 -6.97 -13.18
C ALA A 96 -16.14 -7.28 -12.49
N ARG A 97 -16.18 -7.36 -11.15
CA ARG A 97 -17.39 -7.64 -10.36
C ARG A 97 -18.07 -6.39 -9.82
N LEU A 98 -17.49 -5.21 -10.02
CA LEU A 98 -18.08 -3.97 -9.55
C LEU A 98 -19.38 -3.67 -10.30
N LYS A 99 -20.37 -3.18 -9.54
CA LYS A 99 -21.67 -2.73 -10.07
C LYS A 99 -21.72 -1.21 -10.30
N GLY A 100 -20.62 -0.54 -10.01
CA GLY A 100 -20.48 0.90 -10.01
C GLY A 100 -19.20 1.30 -9.28
N ILE A 101 -18.81 2.56 -9.41
CA ILE A 101 -17.60 3.10 -8.80
C ILE A 101 -17.84 3.27 -7.28
N PRO A 102 -17.00 2.66 -6.42
CA PRO A 102 -17.05 2.91 -4.99
C PRO A 102 -16.73 4.38 -4.69
N ALA A 103 -17.51 5.03 -3.81
CA ALA A 103 -17.30 6.44 -3.47
C ALA A 103 -15.88 6.72 -2.92
N ALA A 104 -15.32 5.79 -2.17
CA ALA A 104 -13.95 5.88 -1.66
C ALA A 104 -12.90 5.84 -2.78
N ALA A 105 -13.13 5.09 -3.87
CA ALA A 105 -12.21 5.07 -5.01
C ALA A 105 -12.24 6.41 -5.75
N LEU A 106 -13.43 7.00 -5.94
CA LEU A 106 -13.54 8.32 -6.53
C LEU A 106 -12.89 9.41 -5.67
N ALA A 107 -13.03 9.33 -4.33
CA ALA A 107 -12.39 10.26 -3.41
C ALA A 107 -10.86 10.15 -3.47
N ALA A 108 -10.31 8.93 -3.46
CA ALA A 108 -8.88 8.70 -3.60
C ALA A 108 -8.34 9.21 -4.93
N HIS A 109 -9.05 8.96 -6.04
CA HIS A 109 -8.66 9.49 -7.36
C HIS A 109 -8.63 11.03 -7.40
N ARG A 110 -9.62 11.69 -6.81
CA ARG A 110 -9.62 13.16 -6.72
C ARG A 110 -8.45 13.69 -5.88
N ALA A 111 -8.21 13.07 -4.72
CA ALA A 111 -7.09 13.42 -3.87
C ALA A 111 -5.74 13.18 -4.56
N LEU A 112 -5.62 12.15 -5.41
CA LEU A 112 -4.42 11.87 -6.20
C LEU A 112 -4.12 13.00 -7.20
N ILE A 113 -5.15 13.52 -7.87
CA ILE A 113 -5.02 14.66 -8.78
C ILE A 113 -4.54 15.92 -8.02
N GLU A 114 -4.97 16.08 -6.78
CA GLU A 114 -4.58 17.21 -5.92
C GLU A 114 -3.20 17.05 -5.26
N ALA A 115 -2.79 15.81 -4.94
CA ALA A 115 -1.61 15.49 -4.15
C ALA A 115 -0.27 15.75 -4.87
N GLY A 116 -0.26 15.80 -6.20
CA GLY A 116 0.97 15.99 -6.96
C GLY A 116 2.00 14.89 -6.68
N ALA A 117 3.21 15.22 -6.20
CA ALA A 117 4.32 14.28 -6.11
C ALA A 117 4.19 13.14 -5.07
N ASP A 118 3.27 13.24 -4.10
CA ASP A 118 3.03 12.21 -3.07
C ASP A 118 1.71 11.46 -3.30
N TYR A 119 1.66 10.73 -4.42
CA TYR A 119 0.47 10.03 -4.89
C TYR A 119 0.30 8.60 -4.35
N ALA A 120 1.36 7.97 -3.82
CA ALA A 120 1.39 6.56 -3.43
C ALA A 120 0.25 6.22 -2.46
N HIS A 121 0.04 7.08 -1.46
CA HIS A 121 -1.05 6.90 -0.50
C HIS A 121 -2.42 6.84 -1.19
N GLN A 122 -2.66 7.72 -2.17
CA GLN A 122 -3.93 7.81 -2.88
C GLN A 122 -4.09 6.69 -3.92
N ASP A 123 -2.99 6.25 -4.54
CA ASP A 123 -2.97 5.08 -5.41
C ASP A 123 -3.38 3.80 -4.64
N ILE A 124 -2.73 3.57 -3.49
CA ILE A 124 -3.08 2.46 -2.60
C ILE A 124 -4.54 2.52 -2.15
N ALA A 125 -5.02 3.70 -1.77
CA ALA A 125 -6.41 3.91 -1.33
C ALA A 125 -7.41 3.62 -2.47
N PHE A 126 -7.09 4.01 -3.70
CA PHE A 126 -7.90 3.76 -4.89
C PHE A 126 -8.10 2.26 -5.11
N HIS A 127 -7.01 1.49 -5.19
CA HIS A 127 -7.08 0.04 -5.42
C HIS A 127 -7.77 -0.71 -4.29
N ARG A 128 -7.49 -0.36 -3.03
CA ARG A 128 -8.19 -0.92 -1.87
C ARG A 128 -9.70 -0.66 -1.93
N ALA A 129 -10.10 0.54 -2.35
CA ALA A 129 -11.51 0.89 -2.47
C ALA A 129 -12.22 0.13 -3.61
N LEU A 130 -11.57 -0.08 -4.75
CA LEU A 130 -12.10 -0.92 -5.83
C LEU A 130 -12.33 -2.37 -5.35
N VAL A 131 -11.35 -2.95 -4.67
CA VAL A 131 -11.47 -4.33 -4.15
C VAL A 131 -12.52 -4.43 -3.03
N ALA A 132 -12.64 -3.43 -2.17
CA ALA A 132 -13.66 -3.39 -1.13
C ALA A 132 -15.09 -3.15 -1.66
N GLY A 133 -15.22 -2.58 -2.85
CA GLY A 133 -16.51 -2.24 -3.47
C GLY A 133 -17.32 -3.43 -4.00
N GLN A 134 -16.72 -4.61 -4.09
CA GLN A 134 -17.37 -5.84 -4.53
C GLN A 134 -17.78 -6.75 -3.35
N SER A 135 -18.65 -7.75 -3.59
CA SER A 135 -19.31 -8.52 -2.53
C SER A 135 -18.54 -9.72 -1.95
N SER A 136 -17.47 -10.17 -2.59
CA SER A 136 -16.66 -11.31 -2.16
C SER A 136 -15.68 -10.92 -1.06
N SER A 137 -16.01 -11.35 0.17
CA SER A 137 -15.09 -11.22 1.31
C SER A 137 -13.80 -12.04 1.14
N ARG A 138 -13.81 -13.09 0.30
CA ARG A 138 -12.61 -13.89 0.02
C ARG A 138 -11.59 -13.10 -0.80
N LEU A 139 -12.03 -12.40 -1.84
CA LEU A 139 -11.13 -11.55 -2.65
C LEU A 139 -10.53 -10.43 -1.82
N ALA A 140 -11.34 -9.76 -1.00
CA ALA A 140 -10.84 -8.72 -0.11
C ALA A 140 -9.75 -9.24 0.86
N ARG A 141 -9.91 -10.47 1.39
CA ARG A 141 -8.88 -11.09 2.24
C ARG A 141 -7.63 -11.47 1.46
N MET A 142 -7.77 -12.01 0.25
CA MET A 142 -6.61 -12.34 -0.61
C MET A 142 -5.81 -11.08 -0.96
N HIS A 143 -6.51 -9.99 -1.29
CA HIS A 143 -5.89 -8.68 -1.53
C HIS A 143 -5.15 -8.19 -0.29
N ALA A 144 -5.81 -8.20 0.88
CA ALA A 144 -5.20 -7.75 2.13
C ALA A 144 -3.89 -8.49 2.48
N LEU A 145 -3.76 -9.78 2.11
CA LEU A 145 -2.55 -10.58 2.36
C LEU A 145 -1.33 -10.12 1.56
N ILE A 146 -1.53 -9.60 0.35
CA ILE A 146 -0.42 -9.18 -0.54
C ILE A 146 -0.16 -7.67 -0.46
N MET A 147 -1.11 -6.89 0.07
CA MET A 147 -1.05 -5.44 -0.06
C MET A 147 0.10 -4.79 0.70
N GLY A 148 0.57 -5.31 1.84
CA GLY A 148 1.69 -4.66 2.52
C GLY A 148 2.96 -4.63 1.67
N GLU A 149 3.27 -5.73 0.99
CA GLU A 149 4.42 -5.80 0.08
C GLU A 149 4.20 -4.96 -1.19
N VAL A 150 2.96 -4.93 -1.71
CA VAL A 150 2.60 -4.04 -2.84
C VAL A 150 2.81 -2.56 -2.47
N GLU A 151 2.47 -2.16 -1.25
CA GLU A 151 2.68 -0.79 -0.77
C GLU A 151 4.16 -0.42 -0.68
N LEU A 152 5.04 -1.37 -0.30
CA LEU A 152 6.49 -1.16 -0.34
C LEU A 152 6.97 -0.90 -1.77
N CYS A 153 6.47 -1.66 -2.75
CA CYS A 153 6.82 -1.48 -4.16
C CYS A 153 6.32 -0.14 -4.71
N ILE A 154 5.07 0.24 -4.43
CA ILE A 154 4.51 1.54 -4.85
C ILE A 154 5.30 2.70 -4.23
N GLY A 155 5.66 2.60 -2.95
CA GLY A 155 6.51 3.59 -2.28
C GLY A 155 7.88 3.78 -2.94
N GLN A 156 8.52 2.68 -3.36
CA GLN A 156 9.79 2.73 -4.11
C GLN A 156 9.62 3.36 -5.50
N VAL A 157 8.55 3.01 -6.23
CA VAL A 157 8.23 3.60 -7.54
C VAL A 157 8.08 5.13 -7.44
N GLN A 158 7.37 5.61 -6.41
CA GLN A 158 7.24 7.04 -6.15
C GLN A 158 8.58 7.68 -5.78
N ALA A 159 9.30 7.12 -4.81
CA ALA A 159 10.55 7.71 -4.29
C ALA A 159 11.62 7.82 -5.39
N ALA A 160 11.68 6.83 -6.29
CA ALA A 160 12.57 6.85 -7.45
C ALA A 160 12.00 7.65 -8.65
N HIS A 161 10.83 8.30 -8.49
CA HIS A 161 10.18 9.12 -9.51
C HIS A 161 9.95 8.37 -10.84
N LEU A 162 9.63 7.08 -10.77
CA LEU A 162 9.52 6.22 -11.95
C LEU A 162 8.20 6.38 -12.70
N LEU A 163 7.19 6.94 -12.02
CA LEU A 163 5.89 7.35 -12.57
C LEU A 163 5.49 8.68 -11.96
N SER A 164 4.83 9.53 -12.74
CA SER A 164 4.25 10.78 -12.23
C SER A 164 2.81 10.55 -11.76
N ALA A 165 2.33 11.40 -10.84
CA ALA A 165 0.93 11.38 -10.43
C ALA A 165 -0.04 11.60 -11.58
N ASN A 166 0.35 12.38 -12.60
CA ASN A 166 -0.49 12.57 -13.78
C ASN A 166 -0.65 11.27 -14.57
N ASP A 167 0.44 10.49 -14.74
CA ASP A 167 0.38 9.19 -15.41
C ASP A 167 -0.55 8.23 -14.66
N VAL A 168 -0.43 8.19 -13.33
CA VAL A 168 -1.29 7.35 -12.47
C VAL A 168 -2.75 7.82 -12.54
N ALA A 169 -3.00 9.13 -12.47
CA ALA A 169 -4.34 9.71 -12.56
C ALA A 169 -5.02 9.37 -13.90
N GLU A 170 -4.30 9.49 -15.01
CA GLU A 170 -4.83 9.20 -16.33
C GLU A 170 -5.22 7.72 -16.46
N GLN A 171 -4.38 6.82 -15.96
CA GLN A 171 -4.67 5.38 -15.92
C GLN A 171 -5.88 5.06 -15.03
N HIS A 172 -5.97 5.67 -13.84
CA HIS A 172 -7.14 5.54 -12.96
C HIS A 172 -8.42 6.03 -13.62
N GLN A 173 -8.36 7.17 -14.31
CA GLN A 173 -9.51 7.72 -15.02
C GLN A 173 -10.02 6.74 -16.08
N GLY A 174 -9.13 6.11 -16.85
CA GLY A 174 -9.51 5.08 -17.81
C GLY A 174 -10.22 3.88 -17.18
N ILE A 175 -9.76 3.42 -16.01
CA ILE A 175 -10.41 2.33 -15.24
C ILE A 175 -11.81 2.77 -14.78
N LEU A 176 -11.92 3.97 -14.20
CA LEU A 176 -13.20 4.53 -13.74
C LEU A 176 -14.20 4.68 -14.88
N ASP A 177 -13.76 5.17 -16.04
CA ASP A 177 -14.61 5.33 -17.23
C ASP A 177 -15.14 3.99 -17.74
N ALA A 178 -14.30 2.95 -17.73
CA ALA A 178 -14.72 1.60 -18.11
C ALA A 178 -15.74 1.01 -17.12
N ILE A 179 -15.56 1.23 -15.80
CA ILE A 179 -16.54 0.82 -14.78
C ILE A 179 -17.85 1.56 -14.98
N LEU A 180 -17.81 2.87 -15.24
CA LEU A 180 -19.01 3.69 -15.46
C LEU A 180 -19.79 3.26 -16.71
N ALA A 181 -19.08 2.86 -17.76
CA ALA A 181 -19.67 2.32 -18.98
C ALA A 181 -20.23 0.89 -18.83
N GLY A 182 -19.95 0.21 -17.70
CA GLY A 182 -20.32 -1.19 -17.48
C GLY A 182 -19.47 -2.19 -18.25
N ASP A 183 -18.34 -1.77 -18.84
CA ASP A 183 -17.42 -2.62 -19.60
C ASP A 183 -16.42 -3.28 -18.65
N SER A 184 -16.86 -4.40 -18.06
CA SER A 184 -16.14 -5.12 -17.02
C SER A 184 -14.81 -5.70 -17.52
N ASP A 185 -14.79 -6.17 -18.78
CA ASP A 185 -13.59 -6.73 -19.39
C ASP A 185 -12.56 -5.63 -19.67
N ARG A 186 -12.99 -4.46 -20.14
CA ARG A 186 -12.09 -3.32 -20.32
C ARG A 186 -11.57 -2.81 -18.99
N ALA A 187 -12.42 -2.71 -17.96
CA ALA A 187 -11.99 -2.28 -16.64
C ALA A 187 -10.90 -3.21 -16.08
N ALA A 188 -11.11 -4.53 -16.17
CA ALA A 188 -10.14 -5.54 -15.76
C ALA A 188 -8.82 -5.44 -16.53
N ARG A 189 -8.86 -5.27 -17.86
CA ARG A 189 -7.65 -5.10 -18.68
C ARG A 189 -6.87 -3.85 -18.30
N LEU A 190 -7.54 -2.71 -18.18
CA LEU A 190 -6.90 -1.43 -17.80
C LEU A 190 -6.28 -1.50 -16.40
N THR A 191 -6.93 -2.19 -15.45
CA THR A 191 -6.33 -2.46 -14.13
C THR A 191 -5.07 -3.31 -14.24
N SER A 192 -5.09 -4.38 -15.03
CA SER A 192 -3.91 -5.22 -15.27
C SER A 192 -2.76 -4.44 -15.91
N GLU A 193 -3.04 -3.60 -16.90
CA GLU A 193 -2.05 -2.78 -17.60
C GLU A 193 -1.42 -1.75 -16.67
N HIS A 194 -2.24 -1.04 -15.87
CA HIS A 194 -1.76 -0.11 -14.85
C HIS A 194 -0.79 -0.77 -13.85
N ILE A 195 -1.16 -1.95 -13.34
CA ILE A 195 -0.32 -2.72 -12.41
C ILE A 195 0.99 -3.14 -13.08
N ALA A 196 0.93 -3.63 -14.33
CA ALA A 196 2.11 -4.06 -15.08
C ALA A 196 3.08 -2.90 -15.35
N VAL A 197 2.57 -1.69 -15.67
CA VAL A 197 3.41 -0.50 -15.85
C VAL A 197 4.22 -0.19 -14.59
N SER A 198 3.59 -0.22 -13.42
CA SER A 198 4.29 -0.02 -12.13
C SER A 198 5.35 -1.11 -11.89
N ARG A 199 5.04 -2.39 -12.16
CA ARG A 199 5.99 -3.50 -12.05
C ARG A 199 7.22 -3.29 -12.91
N ASP A 200 7.01 -3.05 -14.20
CA ASP A 200 8.09 -3.02 -15.20
C ASP A 200 9.04 -1.84 -14.95
N ARG A 201 8.49 -0.71 -14.49
CA ARG A 201 9.28 0.44 -14.03
C ARG A 201 10.16 0.09 -12.83
N LEU A 202 9.60 -0.56 -11.82
CA LEU A 202 10.35 -0.94 -10.63
C LEU A 202 11.44 -1.97 -10.95
N LEU A 203 11.11 -3.02 -11.73
CA LEU A 203 12.08 -4.04 -12.15
C LEU A 203 13.26 -3.43 -12.91
N ALA A 204 12.97 -2.56 -13.87
CA ALA A 204 14.01 -1.87 -14.63
C ALA A 204 14.91 -0.97 -13.75
N HIS A 205 14.40 -0.45 -12.62
CA HIS A 205 15.15 0.37 -11.69
C HIS A 205 16.03 -0.43 -10.73
N ILE A 206 15.61 -1.63 -10.32
CA ILE A 206 16.42 -2.47 -9.42
C ILE A 206 17.47 -3.31 -10.16
N ASP A 207 17.28 -3.52 -11.47
CA ASP A 207 18.24 -4.20 -12.34
C ASP A 207 19.33 -3.24 -12.90
N SER A 208 19.19 -1.93 -12.68
CA SER A 208 20.12 -0.87 -13.14
C SER A 208 21.16 -0.49 -12.10
#